data_AF-A0A7S0SNP0-F1
#
_entry.id   AF-A0A7S0SNP0-F1
#
_cell.length_a   1.000
_cell.length_b   1.000
_cell.length_c   1.000
_cell.angle_alpha   90.00
_cell.angle_beta   90.00
_cell.angle_gamma   90.00
#
_symmetry.space_group_name_H-M   'P 1'
#
loop_
_entity.id
_entity.type
_entity.pdbx_description
1 polymer ?
#
loop_
_entity_poly.entity_id
_entity_poly.type
_entity_poly.pdbx_seq_one_letter_code
_entity_poly.pdbx_strand_id
1 'polypeptide(L)'
;MGSAEERLQSELWRGAVPVEVHLALDEVADTIAPPPMFALVPRGAYLPLWHNAPGGLREHFAGSLPPGRTDPWFDYEGLPLRWQLTAGLLHDLLTLTHTAAAHTAAVRTDG
;
A
#
# COMPACT_ATOMS: atom_id res chain seq x y z
N MET A 1 11.46 -23.26 -23.86
CA MET A 1 11.27 -22.90 -22.44
C MET A 1 12.42 -21.98 -22.07
N GLY A 2 12.12 -20.80 -21.53
CA GLY A 2 13.17 -19.88 -21.08
C GLY A 2 14.00 -20.47 -19.93
N SER A 3 15.19 -19.92 -19.73
CA SER A 3 16.11 -20.31 -18.66
C SER A 3 15.47 -20.10 -17.28
N ALA A 4 16.04 -20.71 -16.23
CA ALA A 4 15.57 -20.50 -14.86
C ALA A 4 15.63 -19.01 -14.45
N GLU A 5 16.64 -18.28 -14.93
CA GLU A 5 16.81 -16.86 -14.68
C GLU A 5 15.71 -16.02 -15.35
N GLU A 6 15.39 -16.29 -16.61
CA GLU A 6 14.31 -15.61 -17.33
C GLU A 6 12.96 -15.82 -16.64
N ARG A 7 12.73 -17.02 -16.09
CA ARG A 7 11.52 -17.31 -15.29
C ARG A 7 11.49 -16.52 -14.00
N LEU A 8 12.60 -16.47 -13.26
CA LEU A 8 12.72 -15.70 -12.02
C LEU A 8 12.46 -14.21 -12.27
N GLN A 9 13.09 -13.63 -13.28
CA GLN A 9 12.89 -12.23 -13.65
C GLN A 9 11.42 -11.94 -14.01
N SER A 10 10.79 -12.83 -14.77
CA SER A 10 9.36 -12.73 -15.12
C SER A 10 8.46 -12.79 -13.88
N GLU A 11 8.72 -13.71 -12.96
CA GLU A 11 7.97 -13.83 -11.71
C GLU A 11 8.13 -12.58 -10.82
N LEU A 12 9.36 -12.06 -10.70
CA LEU A 12 9.63 -10.82 -9.97
C LEU A 12 8.86 -9.64 -10.56
N TRP A 13 8.88 -9.48 -11.89
CA TRP A 13 8.16 -8.40 -12.58
C TRP A 13 6.64 -8.51 -12.50
N ARG A 14 6.12 -9.74 -12.44
CA ARG A 14 4.67 -10.00 -12.33
C ARG A 14 4.15 -9.97 -10.89
N GLY A 15 5.04 -9.96 -9.90
CA GLY A 15 4.67 -9.90 -8.50
C GLY A 15 3.84 -8.66 -8.17
N ALA A 16 2.76 -8.84 -7.43
CA ALA A 16 1.87 -7.76 -6.99
C ALA A 16 1.54 -7.88 -5.49
N VAL A 17 1.18 -6.75 -4.88
CA VAL A 17 0.66 -6.64 -3.52
C VAL A 17 -0.85 -6.38 -3.60
N PRO A 18 -1.69 -7.22 -2.98
CA PRO A 18 -3.09 -6.89 -2.82
C PRO A 18 -3.22 -5.73 -1.82
N VAL A 19 -3.90 -4.67 -2.23
CA VAL A 19 -4.14 -3.50 -1.39
C VAL A 19 -5.62 -3.17 -1.32
N GLU A 20 -6.02 -2.71 -0.15
CA GLU A 20 -7.28 -2.03 0.10
C GLU A 20 -6.95 -0.61 0.55
N VAL A 21 -7.45 0.38 -0.18
CA VAL A 21 -7.16 1.79 0.10
C VAL A 21 -8.44 2.51 0.46
N HIS A 22 -8.40 3.21 1.59
CA HIS A 22 -9.46 4.08 2.07
C HIS A 22 -9.05 5.53 1.88
N LEU A 23 -10.02 6.39 1.55
CA LEU A 23 -9.82 7.82 1.69
C LEU A 23 -9.90 8.16 3.19
N ALA A 24 -8.94 8.92 3.69
CA ALA A 24 -8.93 9.31 5.10
C ALA A 24 -10.21 10.08 5.46
N LEU A 25 -10.79 9.82 6.63
CA LEU A 25 -12.11 10.36 6.99
C LEU A 25 -12.14 11.89 7.08
N ASP A 26 -11.01 12.49 7.47
CA ASP A 26 -10.80 13.94 7.51
C ASP A 26 -10.58 14.56 6.12
N GLU A 27 -10.43 13.73 5.09
CA GLU A 27 -10.28 14.10 3.69
C GLU A 27 -11.57 13.90 2.88
N VAL A 28 -12.63 13.37 3.49
CA VAL A 28 -13.92 13.17 2.80
C VAL A 28 -14.70 14.48 2.76
N ALA A 29 -15.10 14.91 1.56
CA ALA A 29 -15.93 16.11 1.39
C ALA A 29 -17.39 15.91 1.86
N ASP A 30 -17.88 14.67 1.85
CA ASP A 30 -19.22 14.27 2.24
C ASP A 30 -19.30 13.64 3.64
N THR A 31 -20.51 13.53 4.19
CA THR A 31 -20.77 12.87 5.48
C THR A 31 -20.58 11.34 5.46
N ILE A 32 -20.44 10.75 4.26
CA ILE A 32 -20.31 9.31 4.04
C ILE A 32 -18.98 9.05 3.32
N ALA A 33 -18.15 8.18 3.88
CA ALA A 33 -16.90 7.77 3.26
C ALA A 33 -17.14 7.03 1.93
N PRO A 34 -16.31 7.27 0.89
CA PRO A 34 -16.42 6.53 -0.36
C PRO A 34 -16.07 5.06 -0.18
N PRO A 35 -16.55 4.16 -1.07
CA PRO A 35 -16.12 2.78 -1.08
C PRO A 35 -14.59 2.66 -1.24
N PRO A 36 -13.94 1.72 -0.53
CA PRO A 36 -12.51 1.52 -0.68
C PRO A 36 -12.15 1.05 -2.09
N MET A 37 -10.92 1.33 -2.49
CA MET A 37 -10.35 0.81 -3.73
C MET A 37 -9.59 -0.48 -3.44
N PHE A 38 -9.94 -1.55 -4.15
CA PHE A 38 -9.18 -2.80 -4.15
C PHE A 38 -8.32 -2.90 -5.41
N ALA A 39 -7.03 -3.19 -5.26
CA ALA A 39 -6.13 -3.31 -6.40
C ALA A 39 -5.00 -4.32 -6.16
N LEU A 40 -4.41 -4.78 -7.27
CA LEU A 40 -3.12 -5.49 -7.28
C LEU A 40 -2.04 -4.52 -7.74
N VAL A 41 -1.28 -3.98 -6.80
CA VAL A 41 -0.22 -3.02 -7.09
C VAL A 41 1.07 -3.78 -7.40
N PRO A 42 1.73 -3.56 -8.56
CA PRO A 42 3.00 -4.21 -8.84
C PRO A 42 4.02 -3.96 -7.72
N ARG A 43 4.75 -5.00 -7.30
CA ARG A 43 5.72 -4.88 -6.19
C ARG A 43 6.81 -3.84 -6.46
N GLY A 44 7.17 -3.64 -7.73
CA GLY A 44 8.12 -2.61 -8.15
C GLY A 44 7.55 -1.20 -8.32
N ALA A 45 6.24 -1.00 -8.13
CA ALA A 45 5.62 0.31 -8.30
C ALA A 45 5.87 1.22 -7.09
N TYR A 46 5.93 2.52 -7.34
CA TYR A 46 5.92 3.55 -6.30
C TYR A 46 4.49 4.10 -6.14
N LEU A 47 4.04 4.27 -4.89
CA LEU A 47 2.68 4.74 -4.59
C LEU A 47 2.31 6.08 -5.27
N PRO A 48 3.20 7.10 -5.35
CA PRO A 48 2.87 8.35 -6.06
C PRO A 48 2.61 8.16 -7.56
N LEU A 49 3.31 7.21 -8.19
CA LEU A 49 3.11 6.91 -9.61
C LEU A 49 1.80 6.16 -9.82
N TRP A 50 1.49 5.21 -8.94
CA TRP A 50 0.22 4.49 -8.98
C TRP A 50 -0.98 5.41 -8.71
N HIS A 51 -0.86 6.36 -7.77
CA HIS A 51 -1.91 7.36 -7.50
C HIS A 51 -2.33 8.14 -8.75
N ASN A 52 -1.35 8.56 -9.56
CA ASN A 52 -1.56 9.35 -10.77
C ASN A 52 -1.76 8.51 -12.04
N ALA A 53 -1.67 7.19 -11.95
CA ALA A 53 -1.86 6.32 -13.11
C ALA A 53 -3.34 6.34 -13.57
N PRO A 54 -3.61 6.08 -14.86
CA PRO A 54 -4.98 5.88 -15.35
C PRO A 54 -5.66 4.75 -14.58
N GLY A 55 -6.90 4.97 -14.12
CA GLY A 55 -7.61 4.05 -13.24
C GLY A 55 -6.99 3.90 -11.84
N GLY A 56 -6.10 4.82 -11.45
CA GLY A 56 -5.47 4.87 -10.14
C GLY A 56 -6.33 5.59 -9.08
N LEU A 57 -5.73 5.80 -7.91
CA LEU A 57 -6.43 6.35 -6.74
C LEU A 57 -7.02 7.74 -6.99
N ARG A 58 -6.31 8.60 -7.73
CA ARG A 58 -6.78 9.96 -8.00
C ARG A 58 -8.11 9.96 -8.73
N GLU A 59 -8.24 9.11 -9.74
CA GLU A 59 -9.45 8.98 -10.53
C GLU A 59 -10.57 8.34 -9.71
N HIS A 60 -10.26 7.27 -8.95
CA HIS A 60 -11.23 6.58 -8.10
C HIS A 60 -11.84 7.49 -7.02
N PHE A 61 -11.05 8.36 -6.38
CA PHE A 61 -11.50 9.25 -5.31
C PHE A 61 -11.80 10.69 -5.76
N ALA A 62 -11.71 11.01 -7.06
CA ALA A 62 -11.86 12.38 -7.56
C ALA A 62 -13.17 13.05 -7.13
N GLY A 63 -14.27 12.28 -7.03
CA GLY A 63 -15.58 12.77 -6.63
C GLY A 63 -15.76 12.98 -5.12
N SER A 64 -14.84 12.49 -4.29
CA SER A 64 -14.94 12.52 -2.82
C SER A 64 -13.95 13.46 -2.15
N LEU A 65 -13.03 14.04 -2.94
CA LEU A 65 -12.01 14.98 -2.46
C LEU A 65 -12.52 16.42 -2.48
N PRO A 66 -12.18 17.24 -1.46
CA PRO A 66 -12.43 18.67 -1.47
C PRO A 66 -11.66 19.36 -2.62
N PRO A 67 -12.20 20.45 -3.18
CA PRO A 67 -11.51 21.21 -4.21
C PRO A 67 -10.17 21.77 -3.70
N GLY A 68 -9.13 21.64 -4.52
CA GLY A 68 -7.80 22.21 -4.24
C GLY A 68 -6.84 21.30 -3.46
N ARG A 69 -7.22 20.07 -3.11
CA ARG A 69 -6.27 19.09 -2.55
C ARG A 69 -5.50 18.37 -3.65
N THR A 70 -4.17 18.41 -3.59
CA THR A 70 -3.30 17.90 -4.66
C THR A 70 -2.23 16.94 -4.18
N ASP A 71 -1.89 16.97 -2.90
CA ASP A 71 -0.71 16.29 -2.39
C ASP A 71 -1.13 15.09 -1.54
N PRO A 72 -1.22 13.88 -2.13
CA PRO A 72 -1.56 12.70 -1.37
C PRO A 72 -0.39 12.34 -0.45
N TRP A 73 -0.70 11.68 0.65
CA TRP A 73 0.25 10.89 1.41
C TRP A 73 -0.49 9.62 1.86
N PHE A 74 0.26 8.62 2.31
CA PHE A 74 -0.29 7.32 2.65
C PHE A 74 0.12 6.95 4.06
N ASP A 75 -0.79 6.38 4.83
CA ASP A 75 -0.48 5.68 6.07
C ASP A 75 -0.92 4.21 6.00
N TYR A 76 -0.41 3.42 6.93
CA TYR A 76 -0.91 2.11 7.24
C TYR A 76 -1.09 2.02 8.76
N GLU A 77 -2.34 1.86 9.21
CA GLU A 77 -2.69 1.83 10.63
C GLU A 77 -2.17 3.05 11.42
N GLY A 78 -2.21 4.24 10.80
CA GLY A 78 -1.73 5.49 11.40
C GLY A 78 -0.22 5.70 11.32
N LEU A 79 0.54 4.76 10.74
CA LEU A 79 1.97 4.93 10.45
C LEU A 79 2.17 5.55 9.06
N PRO A 80 2.75 6.76 8.94
CA PRO A 80 3.04 7.36 7.64
C PRO A 80 4.01 6.50 6.83
N LEU A 81 3.62 6.17 5.60
CA LEU A 81 4.44 5.36 4.71
C LEU A 81 5.54 6.19 4.06
N ARG A 82 6.75 5.62 4.04
CA ARG A 82 7.87 6.16 3.26
C ARG A 82 7.69 5.82 1.77
N TRP A 83 6.78 6.53 1.13
CA TRP A 83 6.39 6.36 -0.27
C TRP A 83 7.50 6.55 -1.33
N GLN A 84 8.72 6.90 -0.91
CA GLN A 84 9.94 6.80 -1.75
C GLN A 84 10.46 5.35 -1.88
N LEU A 85 9.81 4.40 -1.23
CA LEU A 85 10.06 2.96 -1.35
C LEU A 85 9.01 2.31 -2.25
N THR A 86 9.36 1.19 -2.88
CA THR A 86 8.42 0.44 -3.71
C THR A 86 7.34 -0.24 -2.86
N ALA A 87 6.17 -0.48 -3.45
CA ALA A 87 5.02 -1.10 -2.80
C ALA A 87 5.38 -2.47 -2.19
N GLY A 88 6.17 -3.28 -2.89
CA GLY A 88 6.65 -4.56 -2.39
C GLY A 88 7.53 -4.44 -1.15
N LEU A 89 8.45 -3.46 -1.13
CA LEU A 89 9.33 -3.25 0.02
C LEU A 89 8.56 -2.69 1.23
N LEU A 90 7.62 -1.76 1.00
CA LEU A 90 6.73 -1.26 2.05
C LEU A 90 5.92 -2.41 2.67
N HIS A 91 5.30 -3.24 1.83
CA HIS A 91 4.54 -4.40 2.28
C HIS A 91 5.39 -5.36 3.13
N ASP A 92 6.59 -5.71 2.66
CA ASP A 92 7.45 -6.65 3.38
C ASP A 92 7.88 -6.07 4.74
N LEU A 93 8.23 -4.78 4.82
CA LEU A 93 8.58 -4.13 6.08
C LEU A 93 7.42 -4.14 7.08
N LEU A 94 6.20 -3.81 6.64
CA LEU A 94 5.02 -3.72 7.51
C LEU A 94 4.55 -5.10 7.99
N THR A 95 4.66 -6.12 7.14
CA THR A 95 4.29 -7.49 7.52
C THR A 95 5.34 -8.15 8.40
N LEU A 96 6.63 -7.87 8.18
CA LEU A 96 7.71 -8.33 9.06
C LEU A 96 7.60 -7.71 10.46
N THR A 97 7.26 -6.43 10.58
CA THR A 97 7.08 -5.78 11.90
C THR A 97 5.85 -6.32 12.63
N HIS A 98 4.73 -6.55 11.93
CA HIS A 98 3.55 -7.17 12.52
C HIS A 98 3.83 -8.62 12.99
N THR A 99 4.63 -9.37 12.22
CA THR A 99 5.06 -10.73 12.59
C THR A 99 6.07 -10.73 13.74
N ALA A 100 6.98 -9.76 13.81
CA ALA A 100 7.93 -9.63 14.91
C ALA A 100 7.22 -9.30 16.24
N ALA A 101 6.14 -8.50 16.20
CA ALA A 101 5.29 -8.28 17.36
C ALA A 101 4.57 -9.57 17.81
N ALA A 102 4.17 -10.43 16.86
CA ALA A 102 3.53 -11.71 17.16
C ALA A 102 4.51 -12.78 17.72
N HIS A 103 5.79 -12.75 17.32
CA HIS A 103 6.83 -13.66 17.84
C HIS A 103 7.52 -13.16 19.12
N THR A 104 7.39 -11.88 19.47
CA THR A 104 7.88 -11.33 20.75
C THR A 104 6.82 -11.49 21.86
N ALA A 105 6.27 -12.70 21.99
CA ALA A 105 5.67 -13.12 23.25
C ALA A 105 6.85 -13.51 24.17
N ALA A 106 7.29 -12.56 24.99
CA ALA A 106 8.41 -12.71 25.91
C ALA A 106 8.28 -14.02 26.72
N VAL A 107 9.33 -14.86 26.69
CA VAL A 107 9.52 -15.88 27.72
C VAL A 107 9.68 -15.15 29.05
N ARG A 108 8.64 -15.21 29.88
CA ARG A 108 8.73 -14.84 31.29
C ARG A 108 9.29 -16.03 32.04
N THR A 109 10.42 -15.84 32.70
CA THR A 109 10.89 -16.73 33.75
C THR A 109 10.44 -16.17 35.08
N ASP A 110 9.71 -16.97 35.86
CA ASP A 110 9.25 -16.61 37.20
C ASP A 110 10.44 -16.35 38.13
N GLY A 111 10.33 -15.28 38.91
CA GLY A 111 11.08 -15.05 40.14
C GLY A 111 10.09 -14.97 41.30
#